data_AF-A0AAU5H432-F1
#
_entry.id   AF-A0AAU5H432-F1
#
_cell.length_a   1.000
_cell.length_b   1.000
_cell.length_c   1.000
_cell.angle_alpha   90.00
_cell.angle_beta   90.00
_cell.angle_gamma   90.00
#
_symmetry.space_group_name_H-M   'P 1'
#
loop_
_entity.id
_entity.type
_entity.pdbx_description
1 polymer ?
#
loop_
_entity_poly.entity_id
_entity_poly.type
_entity_poly.pdbx_seq_one_letter_code
_entity_poly.pdbx_strand_id
1 'polypeptide(L)'
;MPNEDVLLTRAAQAGDITALGLLLERHRAGMRAVALSILGPGPDVDDVVQDAALIALRSVGNVRDPAAVGPWLRMIVRNASRSLLRGSPHTEPVDGLLLPSADAGPEQWLERSALRDWIWEAIEELSPALRMPLVLRYFTTGVTSYERIAEACAVPVGTVRSRLSQARAKLADALAATADTAHGDAARRTGASRKEAHEVLDAAERGDFGRLLAERWSPEVALLSGNERVGGRDLLIRGMDSDLTAGVHQRLAHAVAGRSLVVWEMDMINPADNPEHCPPAVAWLMTLDQGRVHRLRLFHPRPPRTADATM
;
A
#
# COMPACT_ATOMS: atom_id res chain seq x y z
N MET A 1 -30.13 14.93 22.21
CA MET A 1 -29.01 15.44 21.39
C MET A 1 -28.61 14.34 20.44
N PRO A 2 -28.54 14.56 19.12
CA PRO A 2 -27.93 13.58 18.23
C PRO A 2 -26.55 13.22 18.79
N ASN A 3 -26.22 11.92 18.82
CA ASN A 3 -24.89 11.49 19.25
C ASN A 3 -23.85 12.25 18.41
N GLU A 4 -23.01 13.05 19.06
CA GLU A 4 -22.01 13.89 18.40
C GLU A 4 -21.14 13.06 17.44
N ASP A 5 -20.85 11.81 17.81
CA ASP A 5 -20.13 10.86 16.99
C ASP A 5 -20.89 10.51 15.69
N VAL A 6 -22.22 10.49 15.70
CA VAL A 6 -23.05 10.29 14.48
C VAL A 6 -22.90 11.46 13.53
N LEU A 7 -22.89 12.69 14.05
CA LEU A 7 -22.71 13.89 13.23
C LEU A 7 -21.30 13.95 12.63
N LEU A 8 -20.29 13.74 13.47
CA LEU A 8 -18.90 13.70 13.01
C LEU A 8 -18.65 12.56 12.01
N THR A 9 -19.29 11.40 12.19
CA THR A 9 -19.12 10.27 11.27
C THR A 9 -19.74 10.58 9.91
N ARG A 10 -20.94 11.18 9.89
CA ARG A 10 -21.58 11.59 8.63
C ARG A 10 -20.76 12.67 7.91
N ALA A 11 -20.23 13.65 8.64
CA ALA A 11 -19.36 14.67 8.06
C ALA A 11 -18.06 14.05 7.51
N ALA A 12 -17.42 13.13 8.26
CA ALA A 12 -16.24 12.40 7.80
C ALA A 12 -16.54 11.54 6.55
N GLN A 13 -17.72 10.94 6.46
CA GLN A 13 -18.18 10.20 5.28
C GLN A 13 -18.36 11.10 4.06
N ALA A 14 -18.75 12.36 4.27
CA ALA A 14 -18.83 13.38 3.24
C ALA A 14 -17.48 14.07 2.93
N GLY A 15 -16.37 13.57 3.50
CA GLY A 15 -15.01 14.09 3.23
C GLY A 15 -14.48 15.12 4.22
N ASP A 16 -15.19 15.44 5.31
CA ASP A 16 -14.70 16.35 6.35
C ASP A 16 -13.61 15.68 7.21
N ILE A 17 -12.34 15.97 6.90
CA ILE A 17 -11.20 15.46 7.68
C ILE A 17 -11.14 16.03 9.09
N THR A 18 -11.64 17.25 9.31
CA THR A 18 -11.68 17.80 10.66
C THR A 18 -12.60 16.96 11.52
N ALA A 19 -13.76 16.56 10.98
CA ALA A 19 -14.69 15.67 11.67
C ALA A 19 -14.08 14.29 11.95
N LEU A 20 -13.34 13.72 10.98
CA LEU A 20 -12.63 12.45 11.19
C LEU A 20 -11.52 12.59 12.24
N GLY A 21 -10.75 13.68 12.21
CA GLY A 21 -9.70 13.97 13.19
C GLY A 21 -10.26 14.06 14.61
N LEU A 22 -11.40 14.75 14.76
CA LEU A 22 -12.14 14.83 16.03
C LEU A 22 -12.62 13.46 16.49
N LEU A 23 -13.17 12.62 15.60
CA LEU A 23 -13.55 11.24 15.94
C LEU A 23 -12.36 10.41 16.43
N LEU A 24 -11.26 10.45 15.69
CA LEU A 24 -10.05 9.69 16.02
C LEU A 24 -9.48 10.11 17.37
N GLU A 25 -9.43 11.41 17.64
CA GLU A 25 -8.92 11.91 18.92
C GLU A 25 -9.85 11.52 20.09
N ARG A 26 -11.17 11.65 19.91
CA ARG A 26 -12.17 11.22 20.92
C ARG A 26 -12.07 9.73 21.25
N HIS A 27 -11.80 8.88 20.26
CA HIS A 27 -11.71 7.42 20.45
C HIS A 27 -10.28 6.92 20.70
N ARG A 28 -9.27 7.81 20.68
CA ARG A 28 -7.85 7.48 20.78
C ARG A 28 -7.51 6.67 22.04
N ALA A 29 -8.04 7.07 23.19
CA ALA A 29 -7.78 6.36 24.45
C ALA A 29 -8.31 4.91 24.42
N GLY A 30 -9.51 4.70 23.86
CA GLY A 30 -10.11 3.37 23.71
C GLY A 30 -9.38 2.50 22.68
N MET A 31 -8.94 3.11 21.57
CA MET A 31 -8.07 2.47 20.59
C MET A 31 -6.76 2.02 21.24
N ARG A 32 -6.07 2.91 21.96
CA ARG A 32 -4.81 2.62 22.65
C ARG A 32 -4.95 1.53 23.70
N ALA A 33 -6.04 1.53 24.46
CA ALA A 33 -6.32 0.48 25.44
C ALA A 33 -6.44 -0.91 24.79
N VAL A 34 -7.08 -1.01 23.62
CA VAL A 34 -7.15 -2.26 22.85
C VAL A 34 -5.76 -2.69 22.39
N ALA A 35 -4.97 -1.78 21.81
CA ALA A 35 -3.61 -2.09 21.38
C ALA A 35 -2.73 -2.58 22.56
N LEU A 36 -2.76 -1.87 23.69
CA LEU A 36 -2.06 -2.26 24.93
C LEU A 36 -2.45 -3.65 25.40
N SER A 37 -3.73 -3.99 25.36
CA SER A 37 -4.22 -5.30 25.82
C SER A 37 -3.73 -6.48 24.97
N ILE A 38 -3.34 -6.23 23.72
CA ILE A 38 -2.92 -7.25 22.77
C ILE A 38 -1.40 -7.31 22.65
N LEU A 39 -0.74 -6.16 22.58
CA LEU A 39 0.70 -6.04 22.31
C LEU A 39 1.54 -5.93 23.60
N GLY A 40 0.92 -5.57 24.72
CA GLY A 40 1.63 -5.13 25.93
C GLY A 40 2.23 -3.72 25.79
N PRO A 41 2.83 -3.18 26.85
CA PRO A 41 3.50 -1.89 26.82
C PRO A 41 4.70 -1.92 25.87
N GLY A 42 4.77 -1.00 24.91
CA GLY A 42 5.88 -0.92 23.97
C GLY A 42 5.65 0.10 22.86
N PRO A 43 6.67 0.37 22.03
CA PRO A 43 6.58 1.36 20.95
C PRO A 43 5.51 1.01 19.90
N ASP A 44 5.21 -0.28 19.73
CA ASP A 44 4.28 -0.78 18.73
C ASP A 44 2.81 -0.40 19.02
N VAL A 45 2.48 -0.05 20.27
CA VAL A 45 1.13 0.34 20.68
C VAL A 45 0.69 1.60 19.96
N ASP A 46 1.50 2.64 20.04
CA ASP A 46 1.18 3.94 19.46
C ASP A 46 1.29 3.89 17.93
N ASP A 47 2.20 3.09 17.40
CA ASP A 47 2.30 2.79 15.96
C ASP A 47 1.03 2.13 15.42
N VAL A 48 0.49 1.12 16.11
CA VAL A 48 -0.74 0.43 15.65
C VAL A 48 -1.97 1.32 15.75
N VAL A 49 -2.07 2.19 16.77
CA VAL A 49 -3.16 3.18 16.84
C VAL A 49 -3.08 4.17 15.68
N GLN A 50 -1.88 4.61 15.31
CA GLN A 50 -1.67 5.48 14.16
C GLN A 50 -1.96 4.76 12.83
N ASP A 51 -1.60 3.50 12.70
CA ASP A 51 -1.94 2.69 11.53
C ASP A 51 -3.46 2.52 11.39
N ALA A 52 -4.15 2.26 12.50
CA ALA A 52 -5.60 2.15 12.53
C ALA A 52 -6.30 3.46 12.15
N ALA A 53 -5.75 4.61 12.55
CA ALA A 53 -6.25 5.92 12.14
C ALA A 53 -6.17 6.11 10.61
N LEU A 54 -5.07 5.68 9.98
CA LEU A 54 -4.94 5.73 8.51
C LEU A 54 -5.86 4.75 7.80
N ILE A 55 -6.07 3.55 8.36
CA ILE A 55 -7.06 2.60 7.84
C ILE A 55 -8.46 3.23 7.93
N ALA A 56 -8.77 3.88 9.06
CA ALA A 56 -10.05 4.55 9.25
C ALA A 56 -10.26 5.68 8.23
N LEU A 57 -9.24 6.51 7.96
CA LEU A 57 -9.29 7.54 6.92
C LEU A 57 -9.71 6.99 5.55
N ARG A 58 -9.19 5.82 5.17
CA ARG A 58 -9.51 5.19 3.88
C ARG A 58 -10.85 4.47 3.85
N SER A 59 -11.44 4.14 5.00
CA SER A 59 -12.58 3.22 5.10
C SER A 59 -13.78 3.76 5.88
N VAL A 60 -13.73 4.99 6.39
CA VAL A 60 -14.84 5.62 7.13
C VAL A 60 -16.14 5.69 6.31
N GLY A 61 -16.03 5.81 4.99
CA GLY A 61 -17.15 5.71 4.04
C GLY A 61 -17.94 4.39 4.12
N ASN A 62 -17.35 3.33 4.68
CA ASN A 62 -17.97 2.00 4.80
C ASN A 62 -18.69 1.79 6.14
N VAL A 63 -18.69 2.78 7.05
CA VAL A 63 -19.39 2.69 8.33
C VAL A 63 -20.90 2.71 8.11
N ARG A 64 -21.54 1.53 8.20
CA ARG A 64 -22.99 1.36 7.96
C ARG A 64 -23.87 2.04 9.01
N ASP A 65 -23.45 1.96 10.27
CA ASP A 65 -24.12 2.63 11.39
C ASP A 65 -23.17 3.68 12.00
N PRO A 66 -23.40 4.97 11.76
CA PRO A 66 -22.60 6.05 12.34
C PRO A 66 -22.53 6.03 13.88
N ALA A 67 -23.51 5.43 14.56
CA ALA A 67 -23.48 5.31 16.03
C ALA A 67 -22.45 4.26 16.50
N ALA A 68 -22.01 3.36 15.61
CA ALA A 68 -21.08 2.27 15.90
C ALA A 68 -19.60 2.61 15.58
N VAL A 69 -19.27 3.88 15.32
CA VAL A 69 -17.91 4.30 14.94
C VAL A 69 -16.85 3.94 15.99
N GLY A 70 -17.16 4.08 17.29
CA GLY A 70 -16.25 3.72 18.37
C GLY A 70 -15.88 2.22 18.40
N PRO A 71 -16.87 1.30 18.44
CA PRO A 71 -16.64 -0.14 18.27
C PRO A 71 -15.87 -0.49 16.99
N TRP A 72 -16.19 0.16 15.88
CA TRP A 72 -15.51 -0.05 14.60
C TRP A 72 -14.03 0.35 14.64
N LEU A 73 -13.68 1.52 15.20
CA LEU A 73 -12.29 1.93 15.40
C LEU A 73 -11.50 0.95 16.28
N ARG A 74 -12.13 0.44 17.35
CA ARG A 74 -11.53 -0.59 18.22
C ARG A 74 -11.32 -1.92 17.48
N MET A 75 -12.20 -2.27 16.56
CA MET A 75 -12.06 -3.46 15.71
C MET A 75 -10.87 -3.33 14.77
N ILE A 76 -10.70 -2.17 14.11
CA ILE A 76 -9.53 -1.90 13.25
C ILE A 76 -8.23 -2.07 14.04
N VAL A 77 -8.13 -1.44 15.22
CA VAL A 77 -6.95 -1.56 16.08
C VAL A 77 -6.70 -3.01 16.47
N ARG A 78 -7.72 -3.73 16.91
CA ARG A 78 -7.60 -5.15 17.28
C ARG A 78 -7.05 -5.98 16.13
N ASN A 79 -7.55 -5.77 14.91
CA ASN A 79 -7.10 -6.50 13.73
C ASN A 79 -5.66 -6.14 13.39
N ALA A 80 -5.31 -4.86 13.43
CA ALA A 80 -3.95 -4.39 13.19
C ALA A 80 -2.96 -4.94 14.23
N SER A 81 -3.30 -4.91 15.52
CA SER A 81 -2.48 -5.50 16.60
C SER A 81 -2.27 -7.01 16.40
N ARG A 82 -3.33 -7.75 16.07
CA ARG A 82 -3.22 -9.20 15.84
C ARG A 82 -2.41 -9.52 14.58
N SER A 83 -2.49 -8.70 13.54
CA SER A 83 -1.69 -8.87 12.32
C SER A 83 -0.20 -8.70 12.61
N LEU A 84 0.14 -7.68 13.41
CA LEU A 84 1.51 -7.41 13.83
C LEU A 84 2.10 -8.62 14.59
N LEU A 85 1.35 -9.20 15.53
CA LEU A 85 1.80 -10.38 16.29
C LEU A 85 2.02 -11.63 15.42
N ARG A 86 1.23 -11.80 14.35
CA ARG A 86 1.35 -12.97 13.46
C ARG A 86 2.50 -12.86 12.46
N GLY A 87 3.15 -11.70 12.34
CA GLY A 87 4.09 -11.43 11.25
C GLY A 87 3.46 -11.59 9.85
N SER A 88 2.13 -11.60 9.79
CA SER A 88 1.37 -11.81 8.57
C SER A 88 1.19 -10.45 7.88
N PRO A 89 1.31 -10.37 6.54
CA PRO A 89 0.82 -9.20 5.81
C PRO A 89 -0.59 -8.89 6.30
N HIS A 90 -0.96 -7.61 6.37
CA HIS A 90 -2.32 -7.22 6.74
C HIS A 90 -3.29 -7.95 5.80
N THR A 91 -3.85 -9.07 6.29
CA THR A 91 -4.63 -10.04 5.50
C THR A 91 -6.08 -9.63 5.42
N GLU A 92 -6.32 -8.33 5.44
CA GLU A 92 -7.50 -7.74 4.86
C GLU A 92 -7.03 -7.17 3.52
N PRO A 93 -7.28 -7.87 2.40
CA PRO A 93 -7.20 -7.23 1.10
C PRO A 93 -8.17 -6.05 1.17
N VAL A 94 -7.64 -4.83 1.28
CA VAL A 94 -8.46 -3.64 1.10
C VAL A 94 -9.00 -3.60 -0.33
N ASP A 95 -8.55 -4.47 -1.26
CA ASP A 95 -9.21 -4.68 -2.54
C ASP A 95 -10.68 -5.14 -2.42
N GLY A 96 -11.05 -5.88 -1.36
CA GLY A 96 -12.46 -6.21 -1.07
C GLY A 96 -13.29 -5.05 -0.50
N LEU A 97 -12.62 -3.97 -0.08
CA LEU A 97 -13.22 -2.75 0.50
C LEU A 97 -13.03 -1.52 -0.40
N LEU A 98 -12.26 -1.66 -1.49
CA LEU A 98 -12.01 -0.69 -2.56
C LEU A 98 -12.81 -0.99 -3.82
N LEU A 99 -13.34 -2.21 -3.97
CA LEU A 99 -14.42 -2.47 -4.91
C LEU A 99 -15.71 -1.84 -4.36
N PRO A 100 -16.40 -1.00 -5.14
CA PRO A 100 -17.65 -0.42 -4.70
C PRO A 100 -18.62 -1.54 -4.32
N SER A 101 -19.22 -1.45 -3.13
CA SER A 101 -20.49 -2.15 -2.89
C SER A 101 -21.40 -1.88 -4.09
N ALA A 102 -21.97 -2.93 -4.67
CA ALA A 102 -22.87 -2.81 -5.82
C ALA A 102 -24.09 -1.90 -5.54
N ASP A 103 -24.33 -1.57 -4.26
CA ASP A 103 -25.43 -0.72 -3.78
C ASP A 103 -25.03 0.77 -3.63
N ALA A 104 -23.82 1.19 -4.02
CA ALA A 104 -23.38 2.58 -3.91
C ALA A 104 -23.98 3.45 -5.02
N GLY A 105 -24.72 4.50 -4.65
CA GLY A 105 -25.24 5.49 -5.60
C GLY A 105 -24.13 6.33 -6.27
N PRO A 106 -24.39 6.96 -7.44
CA PRO A 106 -23.40 7.73 -8.20
C PRO A 106 -22.70 8.86 -7.42
N GLU A 107 -23.41 9.49 -6.49
CA GLU A 107 -22.91 10.59 -5.66
C GLU A 107 -21.88 10.10 -4.63
N GLN A 108 -22.16 8.99 -3.95
CA GLN A 108 -21.22 8.34 -3.03
C GLN A 108 -19.98 7.77 -3.74
N TRP A 109 -20.08 7.51 -5.05
CA TRP A 109 -18.97 7.07 -5.89
C TRP A 109 -18.03 8.24 -6.21
N LEU A 110 -18.59 9.42 -6.48
CA LEU A 110 -17.83 10.65 -6.70
C LEU A 110 -17.11 11.11 -5.44
N GLU A 111 -17.80 11.14 -4.29
CA GLU A 111 -17.22 11.54 -3.00
C GLU A 111 -16.07 10.63 -2.55
N ARG A 112 -16.24 9.30 -2.67
CA ARG A 112 -15.17 8.34 -2.35
C ARG A 112 -13.97 8.45 -3.28
N SER A 113 -14.21 8.74 -4.56
CA SER A 113 -13.13 8.95 -5.52
C SER A 113 -12.36 10.24 -5.21
N ALA A 114 -13.06 11.33 -4.89
CA ALA A 114 -12.45 12.59 -4.49
C ALA A 114 -11.58 12.46 -3.22
N LEU A 115 -12.07 11.74 -2.20
CA LEU A 115 -11.29 11.47 -0.97
C LEU A 115 -10.01 10.68 -1.26
N ARG A 116 -10.09 9.66 -2.11
CA ARG A 116 -8.91 8.87 -2.49
C ARG A 116 -7.91 9.73 -3.27
N ASP A 117 -8.40 10.54 -4.20
CA ASP A 117 -7.58 11.40 -5.04
C ASP A 117 -6.85 12.45 -4.19
N TRP A 118 -7.54 13.02 -3.22
CA TRP A 118 -6.95 13.91 -2.22
C TRP A 118 -5.82 13.28 -1.41
N ILE A 119 -6.06 12.07 -0.87
CA ILE A 119 -5.04 11.33 -0.11
C ILE A 119 -3.81 11.10 -0.98
N TRP A 120 -3.98 10.74 -2.25
CA TRP A 120 -2.86 10.55 -3.16
C TRP A 120 -2.12 11.84 -3.47
N GLU A 121 -2.82 12.96 -3.65
CA GLU A 121 -2.19 14.26 -3.85
C GLU A 121 -1.35 14.64 -2.62
N ALA A 122 -1.86 14.45 -1.41
CA ALA A 122 -1.11 14.70 -0.17
C ALA A 122 0.09 13.75 0.01
N ILE A 123 -0.02 12.49 -0.43
CA ILE A 123 1.11 11.53 -0.46
C ILE A 123 2.19 11.98 -1.45
N GLU A 124 1.81 12.62 -2.57
CA GLU A 124 2.76 13.14 -3.55
C GLU A 124 3.56 14.34 -3.02
N GLU A 125 3.08 15.07 -2.02
CA GLU A 125 3.84 16.14 -1.35
C GLU A 125 4.93 15.60 -0.40
N LEU A 126 4.86 14.32 -0.02
CA LEU A 126 5.87 13.70 0.83
C LEU A 126 7.19 13.52 0.08
N SER A 127 8.33 13.67 0.75
CA SER A 127 9.61 13.35 0.12
C SER A 127 9.68 11.88 -0.28
N PRO A 128 10.45 11.49 -1.33
CA PRO A 128 10.52 10.10 -1.78
C PRO A 128 10.87 9.09 -0.67
N ALA A 129 11.73 9.51 0.27
CA ALA A 129 12.15 8.69 1.42
C ALA A 129 11.01 8.40 2.42
N LEU A 130 9.99 9.27 2.50
CA LEU A 130 8.81 9.10 3.35
C LEU A 130 7.67 8.43 2.59
N ARG A 131 7.48 8.79 1.32
CA ARG A 131 6.41 8.29 0.45
C ARG A 131 6.46 6.77 0.29
N MET A 132 7.62 6.21 -0.02
CA MET A 132 7.75 4.78 -0.33
C MET A 132 7.39 3.87 0.86
N PRO A 133 7.95 4.04 2.08
CA PRO A 133 7.52 3.27 3.24
C PRO A 133 6.02 3.39 3.54
N LEU A 134 5.45 4.59 3.39
CA LEU A 134 4.03 4.85 3.60
C LEU A 134 3.17 4.05 2.60
N VAL A 135 3.51 4.12 1.31
CA VAL A 135 2.77 3.40 0.26
C VAL A 135 2.85 1.89 0.49
N LEU A 136 4.02 1.34 0.77
CA LEU A 136 4.20 -0.09 1.08
C LEU A 136 3.41 -0.52 2.32
N ARG A 137 3.37 0.30 3.37
CA ARG A 137 2.67 -0.05 4.60
C ARG A 137 1.16 -0.12 4.43
N TYR A 138 0.58 0.78 3.64
CA TYR A 138 -0.86 1.05 3.69
C TYR A 138 -1.63 0.79 2.40
N PHE A 139 -0.93 0.71 1.27
CA PHE A 139 -1.54 0.56 -0.04
C PHE A 139 -1.13 -0.72 -0.74
N THR A 140 -0.14 -1.46 -0.24
CA THR A 140 0.23 -2.76 -0.80
C THR A 140 -0.16 -3.89 0.14
N THR A 141 -0.05 -5.13 -0.33
CA THR A 141 -0.54 -6.32 0.36
C THR A 141 0.59 -7.24 0.83
N GLY A 142 1.68 -7.36 0.08
CA GLY A 142 2.78 -8.30 0.35
C GLY A 142 3.95 -7.72 1.15
N VAL A 143 4.14 -6.40 1.12
CA VAL A 143 5.31 -5.70 1.71
C VAL A 143 4.91 -4.80 2.88
N THR A 144 4.00 -5.24 3.75
CA THR A 144 3.41 -4.35 4.77
C THR A 144 4.14 -4.37 6.12
N SER A 145 4.92 -5.40 6.46
CA SER A 145 5.63 -5.49 7.76
C SER A 145 6.82 -4.53 7.81
N TYR A 146 7.23 -4.07 9.00
CA TYR A 146 8.36 -3.14 9.11
C TYR A 146 9.67 -3.74 8.62
N GLU A 147 9.86 -5.03 8.83
CA GLU A 147 11.00 -5.82 8.36
C GLU A 147 11.01 -5.90 6.83
N ARG A 148 9.86 -6.18 6.22
CA ARG A 148 9.74 -6.23 4.75
C ARG A 148 9.94 -4.88 4.10
N ILE A 149 9.37 -3.83 4.69
CA ILE A 149 9.57 -2.46 4.24
C ILE A 149 11.04 -2.06 4.38
N ALA A 150 11.70 -2.45 5.48
CA ALA A 150 13.12 -2.21 5.71
C ALA A 150 14.00 -2.85 4.63
N GLU A 151 13.74 -4.13 4.33
CA GLU A 151 14.42 -4.85 3.26
C GLU A 151 14.17 -4.21 1.88
N ALA A 152 12.91 -3.97 1.53
CA ALA A 152 12.51 -3.38 0.25
C ALA A 152 13.05 -1.95 0.05
N CYS A 153 13.08 -1.15 1.11
CA CYS A 153 13.60 0.21 1.10
C CYS A 153 15.12 0.28 1.31
N ALA A 154 15.78 -0.84 1.64
CA ALA A 154 17.21 -0.92 1.96
C ALA A 154 17.62 0.02 3.11
N VAL A 155 16.86 -0.01 4.21
CA VAL A 155 17.10 0.80 5.41
C VAL A 155 16.85 -0.01 6.69
N PRO A 156 17.40 0.40 7.85
CA PRO A 156 17.08 -0.25 9.12
C PRO A 156 15.59 -0.17 9.49
N VAL A 157 15.09 -1.20 10.20
CA VAL A 157 13.70 -1.23 10.72
C VAL A 157 13.38 0.00 11.58
N GLY A 158 14.31 0.45 12.42
CA GLY A 158 14.14 1.69 13.19
C GLY A 158 13.96 2.94 12.32
N THR A 159 14.60 2.97 11.15
CA THR A 159 14.43 4.04 10.16
C THR A 159 13.07 3.96 9.47
N VAL A 160 12.53 2.77 9.24
CA VAL A 160 11.15 2.61 8.74
C VAL A 160 10.16 3.21 9.73
N ARG A 161 10.28 2.88 11.02
CA ARG A 161 9.40 3.42 12.08
C ARG A 161 9.45 4.95 12.14
N SER A 162 10.66 5.52 12.15
CA SER A 162 10.82 6.98 12.20
C SER A 162 10.28 7.67 10.93
N ARG A 163 10.53 7.10 9.74
CA ARG A 163 9.99 7.62 8.48
C ARG A 163 8.47 7.52 8.42
N LEU A 164 7.86 6.43 8.88
CA LEU A 164 6.41 6.29 8.91
C LEU A 164 5.77 7.29 9.88
N SER A 165 6.36 7.48 11.07
CA SER A 165 5.91 8.52 12.01
C SER A 165 5.98 9.93 11.39
N GLN A 166 7.11 10.27 10.76
CA GLN A 166 7.26 11.56 10.06
C GLN A 166 6.30 11.70 8.87
N ALA A 167 6.11 10.63 8.09
CA ALA A 167 5.20 10.61 6.95
C ALA A 167 3.75 10.85 7.40
N ARG A 168 3.32 10.25 8.51
CA ARG A 168 1.98 10.45 9.09
C ARG A 168 1.75 11.89 9.55
N ALA A 169 2.73 12.47 10.25
CA ALA A 169 2.65 13.87 10.68
C ALA A 169 2.53 14.81 9.46
N LYS A 170 3.42 14.66 8.47
CA LYS A 170 3.39 15.48 7.25
C LYS A 170 2.16 15.25 6.39
N LEU A 171 1.63 14.03 6.37
CA LEU A 171 0.41 13.72 5.65
C LEU A 171 -0.79 14.46 6.25
N ALA A 172 -0.88 14.57 7.58
CA ALA A 172 -1.91 15.36 8.24
C ALA A 172 -1.84 16.84 7.84
N ASP A 173 -0.64 17.42 7.83
CA ASP A 173 -0.42 18.80 7.39
C ASP A 173 -0.78 18.99 5.91
N ALA A 174 -0.34 18.06 5.05
CA ALA A 174 -0.57 18.10 3.60
C ALA A 174 -2.05 17.94 3.25
N LEU A 175 -2.78 17.05 3.95
CA LEU A 175 -4.22 16.91 3.81
C LEU A 175 -4.92 18.24 4.14
N ALA A 176 -4.62 18.84 5.30
CA ALA A 176 -5.19 20.13 5.68
C ALA A 176 -4.90 21.23 4.64
N ALA A 177 -3.69 21.27 4.07
CA ALA A 177 -3.30 22.26 3.08
C ALA A 177 -3.95 22.06 1.69
N THR A 178 -4.36 20.83 1.37
CA THR A 178 -4.88 20.49 0.03
C THR A 178 -6.41 20.38 -0.02
N ALA A 179 -7.11 20.56 1.11
CA ALA A 179 -8.56 20.38 1.23
C ALA A 179 -9.41 21.13 0.17
N ASP A 180 -8.94 22.28 -0.33
CA ASP A 180 -9.64 23.11 -1.31
C ASP A 180 -9.13 22.97 -2.76
N THR A 181 -8.25 22.01 -3.04
CA THR A 181 -7.61 21.86 -4.36
C THR A 181 -8.30 20.80 -5.23
N ALA A 182 -8.29 20.97 -6.56
CA ALA A 182 -8.76 19.93 -7.46
C ALA A 182 -7.79 18.75 -7.47
N HIS A 183 -8.26 17.58 -7.05
CA HIS A 183 -7.44 16.38 -6.94
C HIS A 183 -7.43 15.56 -8.23
N GLY A 184 -6.29 14.95 -8.55
CA GLY A 184 -6.17 14.14 -9.76
C GLY A 184 -6.64 12.70 -9.56
N ASP A 185 -7.29 12.12 -10.58
CA ASP A 185 -7.88 10.78 -10.55
C ASP A 185 -6.87 9.63 -10.30
N ALA A 186 -6.71 9.25 -9.04
CA ALA A 186 -5.83 8.19 -8.58
C ALA A 186 -6.39 6.79 -8.90
N ALA A 187 -7.72 6.62 -9.01
CA ALA A 187 -8.31 5.38 -9.53
C ALA A 187 -7.84 5.14 -10.95
N ARG A 188 -7.98 6.15 -11.81
CA ARG A 188 -7.62 6.05 -13.22
C ARG A 188 -6.13 5.78 -13.37
N ARG A 189 -5.27 6.40 -12.56
CA ARG A 189 -3.82 6.08 -12.56
C ARG A 189 -3.56 4.63 -12.17
N THR A 190 -4.17 4.16 -11.08
CA THR A 190 -4.01 2.77 -10.63
C THR A 190 -4.58 1.77 -11.65
N GLY A 191 -5.73 2.06 -12.25
CA GLY A 191 -6.34 1.26 -13.31
C GLY A 191 -5.50 1.24 -14.59
N ALA A 192 -4.96 2.38 -15.02
CA ALA A 192 -4.03 2.47 -16.14
C ALA A 192 -2.75 1.68 -15.87
N SER A 193 -2.19 1.79 -14.66
CA SER A 193 -1.00 1.04 -14.26
C SER A 193 -1.25 -0.47 -14.18
N ARG A 194 -2.43 -0.90 -13.73
CA ARG A 194 -2.85 -2.30 -13.78
C ARG A 194 -2.94 -2.80 -15.22
N LYS A 195 -3.54 -2.02 -16.12
CA LYS A 195 -3.62 -2.37 -17.55
C LYS A 195 -2.21 -2.47 -18.16
N GLU A 196 -1.35 -1.51 -17.86
CA GLU A 196 0.04 -1.52 -18.29
C GLU A 196 0.80 -2.75 -17.78
N ALA A 197 0.63 -3.12 -16.51
CA ALA A 197 1.24 -4.33 -15.97
C ALA A 197 0.84 -5.60 -16.76
N HIS A 198 -0.45 -5.76 -17.08
CA HIS A 198 -0.91 -6.88 -17.90
C HIS A 198 -0.29 -6.84 -19.30
N GLU A 199 -0.30 -5.68 -19.97
CA GLU A 199 0.32 -5.52 -21.29
C GLU A 199 1.81 -5.87 -21.28
N VAL A 200 2.52 -5.52 -20.19
CA VAL A 200 3.93 -5.83 -19.98
C VAL A 200 4.17 -7.33 -19.78
N LEU A 201 3.40 -7.98 -18.93
CA LEU A 201 3.51 -9.42 -18.69
C LEU A 201 3.13 -10.23 -19.95
N ASP A 202 2.04 -9.86 -20.63
CA ASP A 202 1.62 -10.50 -21.87
C ASP A 202 2.65 -10.31 -22.99
N ALA A 203 3.33 -9.16 -23.05
CA ALA A 203 4.42 -8.94 -24.00
C ALA A 203 5.64 -9.83 -23.68
N ALA A 204 5.92 -10.10 -22.41
CA ALA A 204 6.97 -11.04 -22.02
C ALA A 204 6.68 -12.46 -22.48
N GLU A 205 5.47 -12.96 -22.26
CA GLU A 205 5.04 -14.28 -22.73
C GLU A 205 5.13 -14.44 -24.26
N ARG A 206 5.04 -13.34 -25.02
CA ARG A 206 5.18 -13.34 -26.49
C ARG A 206 6.59 -13.04 -27.01
N GLY A 207 7.55 -12.79 -26.13
CA GLY A 207 8.93 -12.42 -26.51
C GLY A 207 9.10 -10.95 -26.96
N ASP A 208 8.13 -10.09 -26.69
CA ASP A 208 8.12 -8.65 -27.04
C ASP A 208 8.50 -7.73 -25.85
N PHE A 209 8.90 -8.28 -24.71
CA PHE A 209 9.16 -7.53 -23.46
C PHE A 209 10.14 -6.37 -23.64
N GLY A 210 11.29 -6.63 -24.28
CA GLY A 210 12.32 -5.62 -24.49
C GLY A 210 11.84 -4.42 -25.31
N ARG A 211 11.00 -4.67 -26.33
CA ARG A 211 10.39 -3.61 -27.14
C ARG A 211 9.46 -2.73 -26.29
N LEU A 212 8.59 -3.34 -25.49
CA LEU A 212 7.64 -2.58 -24.69
C LEU A 212 8.33 -1.75 -23.59
N LEU A 213 9.37 -2.31 -22.95
CA LEU A 213 10.22 -1.55 -22.03
C LEU A 213 10.93 -0.38 -22.75
N ALA A 214 11.33 -0.55 -24.01
CA ALA A 214 11.95 0.51 -24.80
C ALA A 214 11.02 1.71 -25.03
N GLU A 215 9.73 1.45 -25.24
CA GLU A 215 8.71 2.46 -25.49
C GLU A 215 8.35 3.26 -24.22
N ARG A 216 8.27 2.58 -23.07
CA ARG A 216 7.65 3.15 -21.85
C ARG A 216 8.65 3.54 -20.76
N TRP A 217 9.82 2.90 -20.70
CA TRP A 217 10.79 3.10 -19.62
C TRP A 217 11.95 3.99 -20.08
N SER A 218 12.62 4.64 -19.14
CA SER A 218 13.83 5.42 -19.44
C SER A 218 14.91 4.51 -20.03
N PRO A 219 15.67 4.95 -21.05
CA PRO A 219 16.83 4.22 -21.54
C PRO A 219 17.91 4.03 -20.46
N GLU A 220 17.95 4.91 -19.47
CA GLU A 220 18.94 4.89 -18.39
C GLU A 220 18.43 4.25 -17.11
N VAL A 221 17.27 3.56 -17.14
CA VAL A 221 16.67 2.96 -15.94
C VAL A 221 17.70 2.18 -15.13
N ALA A 222 17.73 2.45 -13.83
CA ALA A 222 18.60 1.76 -12.90
C ALA A 222 17.83 0.63 -12.21
N LEU A 223 18.27 -0.61 -12.42
CA LEU A 223 17.89 -1.72 -11.56
C LEU A 223 18.74 -1.66 -10.30
N LEU A 224 18.09 -1.71 -9.14
CA LEU A 224 18.73 -1.55 -7.85
C LEU A 224 18.60 -2.84 -7.02
N SER A 225 19.71 -3.25 -6.40
CA SER A 225 19.73 -4.19 -5.28
C SER A 225 20.14 -3.41 -4.03
N GLY A 226 19.25 -3.33 -3.05
CA GLY A 226 19.42 -2.38 -1.96
C GLY A 226 19.47 -0.93 -2.47
N ASN A 227 20.59 -0.24 -2.22
CA ASN A 227 20.85 1.12 -2.72
C ASN A 227 21.84 1.16 -3.90
N GLU A 228 22.36 0.01 -4.34
CA GLU A 228 23.37 -0.07 -5.40
C GLU A 228 22.75 -0.40 -6.75
N ARG A 229 23.28 0.19 -7.83
CA ARG A 229 22.87 -0.12 -9.19
C ARG A 229 23.50 -1.44 -9.62
N VAL A 230 22.66 -2.40 -9.97
CA VAL A 230 23.08 -3.72 -10.46
C VAL A 230 22.91 -3.88 -11.97
N GLY A 231 22.13 -3.00 -12.62
CA GLY A 231 21.94 -3.06 -14.06
C GLY A 231 20.95 -2.04 -14.62
N GLY A 232 20.40 -2.37 -15.78
CA GLY A 232 19.36 -1.62 -16.48
C GLY A 232 18.41 -2.58 -17.22
N ARG A 233 17.74 -2.10 -18.27
CA ARG A 233 16.72 -2.90 -19.00
C ARG A 233 17.22 -4.28 -19.42
N ASP A 234 18.44 -4.38 -19.93
CA ASP A 234 18.97 -5.65 -20.44
C ASP A 234 19.06 -6.73 -19.36
N LEU A 235 19.36 -6.34 -18.11
CA LEU A 235 19.37 -7.29 -17.00
C LEU A 235 17.95 -7.75 -16.66
N LEU A 236 16.97 -6.84 -16.70
CA LEU A 236 15.57 -7.18 -16.48
C LEU A 236 15.03 -8.13 -17.57
N ILE A 237 15.37 -7.85 -18.84
CA ILE A 237 14.95 -8.66 -19.98
C ILE A 237 15.52 -10.07 -19.85
N ARG A 238 16.84 -10.20 -19.60
CA ARG A 238 17.46 -11.52 -19.40
C ARG A 238 16.86 -12.27 -18.20
N GLY A 239 16.52 -11.58 -17.13
CA GLY A 239 15.86 -12.18 -15.96
C GLY A 239 14.50 -12.75 -16.33
N MET A 240 13.66 -11.95 -17.00
CA MET A 240 12.35 -12.39 -17.47
C MET A 240 12.43 -13.56 -18.47
N ASP A 241 13.34 -13.51 -19.43
CA ASP A 241 13.55 -14.59 -20.40
C ASP A 241 13.99 -15.88 -19.69
N SER A 242 14.83 -15.77 -18.66
CA SER A 242 15.27 -16.90 -17.85
C SER A 242 14.11 -17.52 -17.05
N ASP A 243 13.26 -16.69 -16.43
CA ASP A 243 12.07 -17.15 -15.70
C ASP A 243 11.13 -17.93 -16.63
N LEU A 244 10.79 -17.34 -17.79
CA LEU A 244 9.89 -17.96 -18.77
C LEU A 244 10.47 -19.25 -19.36
N THR A 245 11.77 -19.29 -19.63
CA THR A 245 12.46 -20.50 -20.11
C THR A 245 12.41 -21.63 -19.07
N ALA A 246 12.46 -21.27 -17.78
CA ALA A 246 12.29 -22.22 -16.68
C ALA A 246 10.83 -22.61 -16.42
N GLY A 247 9.86 -22.11 -17.20
CA GLY A 247 8.44 -22.36 -17.01
C GLY A 247 7.81 -21.58 -15.85
N VAL A 248 8.46 -20.50 -15.42
CA VAL A 248 7.96 -19.62 -14.36
C VAL A 248 7.17 -18.48 -14.98
N HIS A 249 5.90 -18.36 -14.57
CA HIS A 249 4.99 -17.31 -15.07
C HIS A 249 4.70 -16.28 -13.97
N GLN A 250 4.45 -15.04 -14.37
CA GLN A 250 4.09 -13.97 -13.44
C GLN A 250 2.63 -13.59 -13.59
N ARG A 251 1.91 -13.49 -12.48
CA ARG A 251 0.51 -13.02 -12.45
C ARG A 251 0.38 -11.82 -11.56
N LEU A 252 -0.15 -10.72 -12.08
CA LEU A 252 -0.42 -9.53 -11.29
C LEU A 252 -1.46 -9.82 -10.19
N ALA A 253 -1.06 -9.63 -8.94
CA ALA A 253 -1.93 -9.76 -7.78
C ALA A 253 -2.49 -8.40 -7.34
N HIS A 254 -1.63 -7.37 -7.28
CA HIS A 254 -2.01 -6.03 -6.86
C HIS A 254 -1.19 -4.95 -7.56
N ALA A 255 -1.77 -3.76 -7.72
CA ALA A 255 -1.08 -2.62 -8.32
C ALA A 255 -1.53 -1.31 -7.66
N VAL A 256 -0.57 -0.43 -7.41
CA VAL A 256 -0.77 0.91 -6.87
C VAL A 256 0.03 1.90 -7.70
N ALA A 257 -0.58 3.03 -8.08
CA ALA A 257 0.10 4.05 -8.86
C ALA A 257 -0.19 5.47 -8.40
N GLY A 258 0.88 6.18 -8.07
CA GLY A 258 0.94 7.64 -7.97
C GLY A 258 1.59 8.26 -9.21
N ARG A 259 1.90 9.56 -9.13
CA ARG A 259 2.63 10.30 -10.17
C ARG A 259 4.11 9.94 -10.21
N SER A 260 4.70 9.68 -9.05
CA SER A 260 6.15 9.50 -8.90
C SER A 260 6.55 8.09 -8.46
N LEU A 261 5.60 7.29 -7.98
CA LEU A 261 5.81 5.95 -7.47
C LEU A 261 4.73 5.00 -7.99
N VAL A 262 5.14 3.86 -8.51
CA VAL A 262 4.28 2.76 -8.90
C VAL A 262 4.78 1.49 -8.23
N VAL A 263 3.86 0.68 -7.72
CA VAL A 263 4.16 -0.63 -7.13
C VAL A 263 3.29 -1.68 -7.78
N TRP A 264 3.91 -2.71 -8.33
CA TRP A 264 3.21 -3.92 -8.79
C TRP A 264 3.61 -5.08 -7.89
N GLU A 265 2.62 -5.81 -7.38
CA GLU A 265 2.81 -7.06 -6.64
C GLU A 265 2.29 -8.21 -7.50
N MET A 266 3.15 -9.21 -7.71
CA MET A 266 2.89 -10.33 -8.61
C MET A 266 3.14 -11.64 -7.87
N ASP A 267 2.28 -12.61 -8.15
CA ASP A 267 2.53 -14.01 -7.83
C ASP A 267 3.50 -14.59 -8.87
N MET A 268 4.43 -15.41 -8.40
CA MET A 268 5.34 -16.18 -9.23
C MET A 268 4.84 -17.62 -9.28
N ILE A 269 4.37 -18.04 -10.45
CA ILE A 269 3.81 -19.37 -10.70
C ILE A 269 4.95 -20.25 -11.19
N ASN A 270 5.54 -21.01 -10.27
CA ASN A 270 6.59 -21.98 -10.57
C ASN A 270 6.04 -23.22 -11.30
N PRO A 271 6.87 -23.92 -12.09
CA PRO A 271 6.46 -25.14 -12.76
C PRO A 271 6.21 -26.27 -11.75
N ALA A 272 5.31 -27.19 -12.08
CA ALA A 272 4.83 -28.21 -11.14
C ALA A 272 5.91 -29.21 -10.70
N ASP A 273 6.92 -29.43 -11.55
CA ASP A 273 8.07 -30.28 -11.29
C ASP A 273 9.19 -29.58 -10.49
N ASN A 274 9.14 -28.25 -10.35
CA ASN A 274 10.06 -27.48 -9.54
C ASN A 274 9.36 -26.30 -8.82
N PRO A 275 8.53 -26.56 -7.80
CA PRO A 275 7.69 -25.56 -7.16
C PRO A 275 8.45 -24.50 -6.35
N GLU A 276 9.75 -24.71 -6.08
CA GLU A 276 10.60 -23.79 -5.32
C GLU A 276 11.62 -23.04 -6.20
N HIS A 277 11.50 -23.10 -7.54
CA HIS A 277 12.44 -22.47 -8.47
C HIS A 277 12.63 -20.98 -8.19
N CYS A 278 11.54 -20.22 -8.10
CA CYS A 278 11.54 -18.80 -7.73
C CYS A 278 10.77 -18.57 -6.41
N PRO A 279 11.06 -17.49 -5.66
CA PRO A 279 10.22 -17.07 -4.55
C PRO A 279 8.76 -16.88 -5.01
N PRO A 280 7.75 -17.16 -4.16
CA PRO A 280 6.35 -17.25 -4.57
C PRO A 280 5.72 -15.92 -5.00
N ALA A 281 6.39 -14.80 -4.72
CA ALA A 281 5.92 -13.47 -5.09
C ALA A 281 7.09 -12.53 -5.38
N VAL A 282 6.80 -11.46 -6.09
CA VAL A 282 7.71 -10.36 -6.37
C VAL A 282 6.95 -9.03 -6.38
N ALA A 283 7.57 -8.00 -5.79
CA ALA A 283 7.10 -6.62 -5.84
C ALA A 283 8.09 -5.78 -6.65
N TRP A 284 7.57 -5.08 -7.66
CA TRP A 284 8.33 -4.13 -8.48
C TRP A 284 8.04 -2.73 -7.97
N LEU A 285 9.04 -2.11 -7.34
CA LEU A 285 8.96 -0.75 -6.84
C LEU A 285 9.60 0.18 -7.87
N MET A 286 8.76 0.93 -8.57
CA MET A 286 9.17 1.76 -9.70
C MET A 286 9.05 3.23 -9.35
N THR A 287 10.15 3.97 -9.48
CA THR A 287 10.12 5.43 -9.36
C THR A 287 10.10 6.05 -10.74
N LEU A 288 9.21 7.00 -10.94
CA LEU A 288 9.00 7.65 -12.21
C LEU A 288 9.71 9.01 -12.23
N ASP A 289 10.30 9.34 -13.36
CA ASP A 289 10.75 10.69 -13.70
C ASP A 289 10.12 11.07 -15.04
N GLN A 290 9.46 12.23 -15.08
CA GLN A 290 8.66 12.68 -16.24
C GLN A 290 7.72 11.61 -16.81
N GLY A 291 7.10 10.81 -15.94
CA GLY A 291 6.17 9.74 -16.33
C GLY A 291 6.83 8.46 -16.85
N ARG A 292 8.16 8.37 -16.89
CA ARG A 292 8.91 7.17 -17.29
C ARG A 292 9.58 6.53 -16.10
N VAL A 293 9.59 5.19 -16.05
CA VAL A 293 10.32 4.46 -15.01
C VAL A 293 11.82 4.71 -15.17
N HIS A 294 12.45 5.27 -14.12
CA HIS A 294 13.89 5.56 -14.12
C HIS A 294 14.66 4.79 -13.03
N ARG A 295 13.98 4.24 -12.02
CA ARG A 295 14.54 3.23 -11.10
C ARG A 295 13.54 2.13 -10.85
N LEU A 296 14.06 0.90 -10.76
CA LEU A 296 13.32 -0.29 -10.38
C LEU A 296 14.04 -0.98 -9.22
N ARG A 297 13.30 -1.32 -8.17
CA ARG A 297 13.70 -2.30 -7.16
C ARG A 297 12.81 -3.52 -7.26
N LEU A 298 13.44 -4.69 -7.31
CA LEU A 298 12.75 -5.97 -7.20
C LEU A 298 12.85 -6.43 -5.76
N PHE A 299 11.71 -6.76 -5.16
CA PHE A 299 11.64 -7.28 -3.81
C PHE A 299 10.85 -8.58 -3.81
N HIS A 300 11.47 -9.67 -3.35
CA HIS A 300 10.77 -10.95 -3.21
C HIS A 300 10.30 -11.11 -1.77
N PRO A 301 8.98 -11.00 -1.48
CA PRO A 301 8.47 -11.28 -0.16
C PRO A 301 8.67 -12.77 0.12
N ARG A 302 9.54 -13.11 1.08
CA ARG A 302 9.61 -14.49 1.60
C ARG A 302 8.24 -14.92 2.18
N PRO A 303 7.89 -16.19 2.26
CA PRO A 303 6.79 -16.59 3.13
C PRO A 303 7.13 -16.23 4.60
N PRO A 304 6.14 -15.92 5.45
CA PRO A 304 6.39 -15.77 6.89
C PRO A 304 7.03 -17.07 7.40
N ARG A 305 8.11 -16.97 8.20
CA ARG A 305 8.66 -18.14 8.89
C ARG A 305 7.52 -18.75 9.70
N THR A 306 7.09 -19.96 9.34
CA THR A 306 6.33 -20.79 10.27
C THR A 306 7.17 -20.89 11.54
N ALA A 307 6.66 -20.37 12.65
CA ALA A 307 7.26 -20.65 13.95
C ALA A 307 7.37 -22.17 14.05
N ASP A 308 8.59 -22.66 14.31
CA ASP A 308 8.84 -24.07 14.52
C ASP A 308 7.77 -24.59 15.49
N ALA A 309 6.98 -25.56 15.01
CA ALA A 309 6.21 -26.42 15.87
C ALA A 309 7.21 -27.30 16.61
N THR A 310 7.90 -26.72 17.59
CA THR A 310 8.75 -27.47 18.50
C THR A 310 7.83 -28.07 19.56
N MET A 311 7.72 -29.41 19.48
CA MET A 311 7.28 -30.30 20.55
C MET A 311 7.89 -29.94 21.91
#